data_AF-A0A8T9Q4K3-F1
#
_entry.id   AF-A0A8T9Q4K3-F1
#
_cell.length_a   1.000
_cell.length_b   1.000
_cell.length_c   1.000
_cell.angle_alpha   90.00
_cell.angle_beta   90.00
_cell.angle_gamma   90.00
#
_symmetry.space_group_name_H-M   'P 1'
#
loop_
_entity.id
_entity.type
_entity.pdbx_description
1 polymer ?
#
loop_
_entity_poly.entity_id
_entity_poly.type
_entity_poly.pdbx_seq_one_letter_code
_entity_poly.pdbx_strand_id
1 'polypeptide(L)'
;MKEKKTGLEDFVDRHRGDFDAFEPRPDLWDAIEAELSAAPAAASEEAPLRIVKLQPEEEIQTPAAAPTPVIRAPRRYNYGVAAALALLLLAGLGAMWSKSASSASTGWVKAASAPLVLSQPEEPTGSVSGFGASAVGIEAASPQKRLAVAVQRMEDYYATQIGEKKAEISELHAPVSPAATADWRQELATLDSTYNQLKVELYRNPEPDVVLEAMNRNMQIRLDILNQQLRLQERMKEYNAANPAVEKELKP
;
A
#
# COMPACT_ATOMS: atom_id res chain seq x y z
N MET A 1 -24.80 -8.52 -36.89
CA MET A 1 -25.17 -8.86 -35.50
C MET A 1 -24.84 -7.67 -34.59
N LYS A 2 -25.39 -7.58 -33.37
CA LYS A 2 -24.89 -6.64 -32.35
C LYS A 2 -23.87 -7.39 -31.49
N GLU A 3 -22.60 -7.03 -31.60
CA GLU A 3 -21.55 -7.60 -30.77
C GLU A 3 -21.70 -7.09 -29.33
N LYS A 4 -21.53 -8.00 -28.37
CA LYS A 4 -21.57 -7.66 -26.95
C LYS A 4 -20.15 -7.32 -26.54
N LYS A 5 -19.82 -6.02 -26.47
CA LYS A 5 -18.58 -5.56 -25.82
C LYS A 5 -18.48 -6.22 -24.44
N THR A 6 -17.33 -6.80 -24.14
CA THR A 6 -17.06 -7.34 -22.80
C THR A 6 -16.80 -6.20 -21.82
N GLY A 7 -16.87 -6.50 -20.52
CA GLY A 7 -16.58 -5.52 -19.48
C GLY A 7 -15.16 -4.96 -19.52
N LEU A 8 -14.22 -5.65 -20.18
CA LEU A 8 -12.84 -5.18 -20.32
C LEU A 8 -12.69 -4.14 -21.43
N GLU A 9 -13.28 -4.37 -22.61
CA GLU A 9 -13.22 -3.37 -23.69
C GLU A 9 -13.90 -2.06 -23.26
N ASP A 10 -15.04 -2.14 -22.59
CA ASP A 10 -15.76 -0.97 -22.08
C ASP A 10 -15.03 -0.26 -20.93
N PHE A 11 -14.13 -0.95 -20.21
CA PHE A 11 -13.23 -0.35 -19.21
C PHE A 11 -12.05 0.36 -19.88
N VAL A 12 -11.39 -0.29 -20.83
CA VAL A 12 -10.26 0.28 -21.58
C VAL A 12 -10.70 1.50 -22.39
N ASP A 13 -11.87 1.47 -23.05
CA ASP A 13 -12.43 2.61 -23.77
C ASP A 13 -12.66 3.84 -22.85
N ARG A 14 -13.09 3.62 -21.60
CA ARG A 14 -13.36 4.71 -20.64
C ARG A 14 -12.08 5.29 -20.03
N HIS A 15 -11.07 4.46 -19.80
CA HIS A 15 -9.80 4.87 -19.19
C HIS A 15 -8.71 5.21 -20.21
N ARG A 16 -8.98 5.12 -21.51
CA ARG A 16 -8.00 5.46 -22.56
C ARG A 16 -7.37 6.84 -22.38
N GLY A 17 -8.17 7.84 -22.01
CA GLY A 17 -7.67 9.19 -21.72
C GLY A 17 -6.74 9.26 -20.51
N ASP A 18 -6.92 8.37 -19.52
CA ASP A 18 -6.05 8.29 -18.34
C ASP A 18 -4.71 7.60 -18.65
N PHE A 19 -4.69 6.69 -19.63
CA PHE A 19 -3.47 6.06 -20.15
C PHE A 19 -2.64 7.02 -21.00
N ASP A 20 -3.27 7.78 -21.90
CA ASP A 20 -2.60 8.76 -22.76
C ASP A 20 -2.23 10.06 -22.02
N ALA A 21 -2.69 10.28 -20.78
CA ALA A 21 -2.40 11.49 -19.99
C ALA A 21 -0.95 11.57 -19.47
N PHE A 22 -0.23 10.45 -19.41
CA PHE A 22 1.13 10.36 -18.89
C PHE A 22 2.13 10.04 -20.01
N GLU A 23 2.26 10.96 -20.97
CA GLU A 23 3.39 10.92 -21.89
C GLU A 23 4.71 10.98 -21.08
N PRO A 24 5.64 10.03 -21.26
CA PRO A 24 6.97 10.15 -20.66
C PRO A 24 7.66 11.38 -21.24
N ARG A 25 8.61 11.96 -20.49
CA ARG A 25 9.38 13.10 -21.01
C ARG A 25 10.02 12.73 -22.36
N PRO A 26 10.03 13.63 -23.37
CA PRO A 26 10.57 13.31 -24.69
C PRO A 26 12.04 12.86 -24.68
N ASP A 27 12.81 13.34 -23.70
CA ASP A 27 14.24 13.07 -23.49
C ASP A 27 14.52 11.89 -22.54
N LEU A 28 13.49 11.13 -22.12
CA LEU A 28 13.63 10.00 -21.21
C LEU A 28 14.45 8.85 -21.81
N TRP A 29 14.35 8.61 -23.12
CA TRP A 29 15.13 7.58 -23.80
C TRP A 29 16.61 7.97 -23.95
N ASP A 30 16.89 9.23 -24.31
CA ASP A 30 18.25 9.76 -24.40
C ASP A 30 18.97 9.68 -23.03
N ALA A 31 18.25 9.95 -21.94
CA ALA A 31 18.76 9.82 -20.58
C ALA A 31 19.10 8.35 -20.21
N ILE A 32 18.24 7.40 -20.59
CA ILE A 32 18.47 5.96 -20.37
C ILE A 32 19.67 5.47 -21.19
N GLU A 33 19.83 5.90 -22.45
CA GLU A 33 20.99 5.56 -23.27
C GLU A 33 22.28 6.15 -22.69
N ALA A 34 22.25 7.39 -22.20
CA ALA A 34 23.38 8.01 -21.52
C ALA A 34 23.76 7.26 -20.23
N GLU A 35 22.79 6.83 -19.42
CA GLU A 35 23.03 6.07 -18.18
C GLU A 35 23.59 4.66 -18.46
N LEU A 36 23.07 3.96 -19.48
CA LEU A 36 23.60 2.67 -19.94
C LEU A 36 25.02 2.77 -20.50
N SER A 37 25.33 3.86 -21.21
CA SER A 37 26.66 4.13 -21.77
C SER A 37 27.67 4.59 -20.72
N ALA A 38 27.21 5.27 -19.66
CA ALA A 38 28.03 5.77 -18.55
C ALA A 38 28.41 4.71 -17.50
N ALA A 39 28.17 3.42 -17.76
CA ALA A 39 28.61 2.33 -16.89
C ALA A 39 30.15 2.41 -16.64
N PRO A 40 30.61 2.47 -15.38
CA PRO A 40 31.95 2.95 -15.07
C PRO A 40 33.06 1.95 -15.41
N ALA A 41 33.78 2.22 -16.50
CA ALA A 41 35.02 1.55 -16.86
C ALA A 41 36.22 2.04 -16.03
N ALA A 42 36.21 1.86 -14.71
CA ALA A 42 37.40 2.02 -13.84
C ALA A 42 37.21 1.47 -12.40
N ALA A 43 37.43 0.16 -12.19
CA ALA A 43 37.90 -0.39 -10.91
C ALA A 43 38.28 -1.88 -11.07
N SER A 44 39.55 -2.16 -11.39
CA SER A 44 40.09 -3.52 -11.30
C SER A 44 40.52 -3.82 -9.87
N GLU A 45 39.57 -4.17 -9.01
CA GLU A 45 39.84 -4.85 -7.74
C GLU A 45 39.10 -6.19 -7.69
N GLU A 46 39.78 -7.22 -7.17
CA GLU A 46 39.42 -8.62 -7.34
C GLU A 46 38.22 -9.04 -6.48
N ALA A 47 37.00 -8.88 -7.00
CA ALA A 47 35.83 -9.53 -6.43
C ALA A 47 35.89 -11.04 -6.68
N PRO A 48 35.94 -11.90 -5.63
CA PRO A 48 36.03 -13.35 -5.83
C PRO A 48 34.77 -13.88 -6.53
N LEU A 49 34.97 -14.47 -7.71
CA LEU A 49 33.93 -15.03 -8.55
C LEU A 49 33.07 -16.02 -7.74
N ARG A 50 31.82 -15.65 -7.46
CA ARG A 50 30.88 -16.50 -6.72
C ARG A 50 30.31 -17.59 -7.61
N ILE A 51 31.13 -18.59 -7.90
CA ILE A 51 30.75 -19.77 -8.69
C ILE A 51 29.64 -20.52 -7.95
N VAL A 52 28.42 -20.46 -8.49
CA VAL A 52 27.30 -21.29 -8.02
C VAL A 52 27.43 -22.67 -8.66
N LYS A 53 27.87 -23.67 -7.89
CA LYS A 53 27.81 -25.08 -8.32
C LYS A 53 26.34 -25.48 -8.51
N LEU A 54 25.93 -25.70 -9.75
CA LEU A 54 24.58 -26.14 -10.13
C LEU A 54 24.51 -27.67 -10.31
N GLN A 55 24.81 -28.45 -9.26
CA GLN A 55 24.40 -29.85 -9.12
C GLN A 55 24.69 -30.39 -7.70
N PRO A 56 23.87 -31.32 -7.17
CA PRO A 56 24.11 -31.95 -5.88
C PRO A 56 25.09 -33.12 -6.04
N GLU A 57 26.18 -33.11 -5.26
CA GLU A 57 27.07 -34.27 -5.13
C GLU A 57 26.48 -35.19 -4.03
N GLU A 58 25.89 -36.32 -4.43
CA GLU A 58 25.44 -37.38 -3.51
C GLU A 58 26.65 -38.09 -2.90
N GLU A 59 26.95 -37.81 -1.63
CA GLU A 59 27.96 -38.57 -0.89
C GLU A 59 27.44 -39.96 -0.51
N ILE A 60 27.84 -40.95 -1.30
CA ILE A 60 27.68 -42.37 -1.02
C ILE A 60 28.47 -42.73 0.24
N GLN A 61 27.78 -42.99 1.36
CA GLN A 61 28.41 -43.46 2.60
C GLN A 61 28.42 -44.99 2.70
N THR A 62 29.59 -45.60 2.53
CA THR A 62 29.86 -46.97 3.02
C THR A 62 30.16 -46.94 4.53
N PRO A 63 29.73 -47.95 5.32
CA PRO A 63 29.68 -47.84 6.78
C PRO A 63 30.96 -48.32 7.48
N ALA A 64 31.48 -47.54 8.45
CA ALA A 64 32.39 -48.04 9.48
C ALA A 64 32.42 -47.18 10.77
N ALA A 65 32.28 -47.87 11.92
CA ALA A 65 32.84 -47.52 13.24
C ALA A 65 32.40 -46.23 14.00
N ALA A 66 31.41 -46.45 14.90
CA ALA A 66 31.31 -45.95 16.28
C ALA A 66 31.06 -44.45 16.59
N PRO A 67 30.25 -44.13 17.65
CA PRO A 67 29.73 -42.78 17.88
C PRO A 67 30.59 -41.90 18.82
N THR A 68 30.67 -40.61 18.50
CA THR A 68 30.99 -39.54 19.48
C THR A 68 29.90 -38.44 19.43
N PRO A 69 29.48 -37.88 20.58
CA PRO A 69 28.40 -36.89 20.61
C PRO A 69 28.90 -35.50 20.19
N VAL A 70 28.49 -35.06 18.99
CA VAL A 70 28.84 -33.73 18.48
C VAL A 70 27.97 -32.65 19.14
N ILE A 71 28.57 -31.78 19.95
CA ILE A 71 27.89 -30.61 20.52
C ILE A 71 27.54 -29.65 19.39
N ARG A 72 26.25 -29.51 19.09
CA ARG A 72 25.76 -28.67 17.98
C ARG A 72 25.65 -27.21 18.44
N ALA A 73 26.59 -26.37 18.00
CA ALA A 73 26.52 -24.94 18.21
C ALA A 73 25.24 -24.34 17.56
N PRO A 74 24.61 -23.31 18.15
CA PRO A 74 23.41 -22.70 17.60
C PRO A 74 23.71 -21.98 16.28
N ARG A 75 22.85 -22.20 15.28
CA ARG A 75 22.89 -21.44 14.02
C ARG A 75 22.68 -19.96 14.30
N ARG A 76 23.61 -19.11 13.85
CA ARG A 76 23.37 -17.65 13.82
C ARG A 76 22.38 -17.35 12.70
N TYR A 77 21.31 -16.64 13.02
CA TYR A 77 20.36 -16.14 12.03
C TYR A 77 21.00 -14.99 11.26
N ASN A 78 20.95 -15.04 9.93
CA ASN A 78 21.45 -13.97 9.07
C ASN A 78 20.37 -12.88 8.95
N TYR A 79 20.62 -11.72 9.53
CA TYR A 79 19.78 -10.54 9.36
C TYR A 79 19.99 -9.91 7.97
N GLY A 80 19.31 -10.43 6.96
CA GLY A 80 19.21 -9.81 5.64
C GLY A 80 18.06 -8.81 5.58
N VAL A 81 18.31 -7.64 4.99
CA VAL A 81 17.32 -6.59 4.63
C VAL A 81 16.68 -5.81 5.80
N ALA A 82 16.20 -6.44 6.87
CA ALA A 82 15.43 -5.74 7.92
C ALA A 82 16.23 -4.66 8.69
N ALA A 83 17.55 -4.85 8.88
CA ALA A 83 18.39 -3.90 9.61
C ALA A 83 18.71 -2.61 8.83
N ALA A 84 18.56 -2.60 7.50
CA ALA A 84 18.88 -1.44 6.67
C ALA A 84 17.88 -0.29 6.88
N LEU A 85 16.59 -0.60 6.96
CA LEU A 85 15.53 0.41 7.16
C LEU A 85 15.57 1.04 8.55
N ALA A 86 15.98 0.27 9.58
CA ALA A 86 16.11 0.77 10.95
C ALA A 86 17.29 1.75 11.13
N LEU A 87 18.37 1.61 10.36
CA LEU A 87 19.52 2.53 10.43
C LEU A 87 19.37 3.76 9.52
N LEU A 88 18.62 3.67 8.42
CA LEU A 88 18.40 4.81 7.52
C LEU A 88 17.47 5.87 8.15
N LEU A 89 16.56 5.48 9.04
CA LEU A 89 15.66 6.41 9.75
C LEU A 89 16.26 7.03 11.02
N LEU A 90 17.40 6.55 11.54
CA LEU A 90 18.04 7.10 12.74
C LEU A 90 19.19 8.09 12.46
N ALA A 91 19.60 8.25 11.20
CA ALA A 91 20.72 9.10 10.77
C ALA A 91 20.32 10.25 9.82
N GLY A 92 19.02 10.55 9.70
CA GLY A 92 18.46 11.48 8.71
C GLY A 92 17.97 12.84 9.23
N LEU A 93 18.07 13.13 10.54
CA LEU A 93 17.69 14.45 11.09
C LEU A 93 18.93 15.24 11.53
N GLY A 94 19.24 16.31 10.78
CA GLY A 94 19.92 17.48 11.35
C GLY A 94 21.32 17.82 10.85
N ALA A 95 21.51 18.01 9.55
CA ALA A 95 22.54 18.95 9.06
C ALA A 95 22.18 19.59 7.72
N MET A 96 22.23 20.92 7.68
CA MET A 96 22.44 21.74 6.48
C MET A 96 21.30 21.82 5.43
N TRP A 97 20.29 22.64 5.72
CA TRP A 97 20.06 23.81 4.86
C TRP A 97 19.49 24.99 5.66
N SER A 98 20.26 26.08 5.72
CA SER A 98 19.82 27.36 6.27
C SER A 98 20.00 28.43 5.20
N LYS A 99 19.02 29.32 5.06
CA LYS A 99 18.97 30.47 4.14
C LYS A 99 18.85 30.14 2.65
N SER A 100 17.62 30.20 2.16
CA SER A 100 17.27 31.29 1.26
C SER A 100 15.90 31.83 1.62
N ALA A 101 15.85 33.11 1.98
CA ALA A 101 14.60 33.86 1.99
C ALA A 101 14.51 34.60 0.65
N SER A 102 13.42 34.42 -0.07
CA SER A 102 13.06 35.31 -1.18
C SER A 102 11.54 35.43 -1.23
N SER A 103 11.08 36.64 -0.93
CA SER A 103 9.69 37.05 -0.89
C SER A 103 9.11 37.17 -2.30
N ALA A 104 7.88 36.72 -2.51
CA ALA A 104 7.07 37.10 -3.67
C ALA A 104 5.57 37.07 -3.31
N SER A 105 5.13 38.02 -2.48
CA SER A 105 3.71 38.26 -2.25
C SER A 105 3.11 39.01 -3.44
N THR A 106 2.58 38.28 -4.42
CA THR A 106 1.91 38.87 -5.59
C THR A 106 0.49 39.30 -5.21
N GLY A 107 0.36 40.51 -4.66
CA GLY A 107 -0.93 41.12 -4.38
C GLY A 107 -1.63 41.51 -5.69
N TRP A 108 -2.80 40.92 -5.95
CA TRP A 108 -3.65 41.33 -7.07
C TRP A 108 -4.42 42.61 -6.74
N VAL A 109 -4.23 43.64 -7.56
CA VAL A 109 -4.89 44.93 -7.46
C VAL A 109 -5.78 45.15 -8.69
N LYS A 110 -7.09 45.21 -8.43
CA LYS A 110 -8.12 46.03 -9.11
C LYS A 110 -8.47 45.75 -10.59
N ALA A 111 -9.75 45.42 -10.79
CA ALA A 111 -10.66 46.04 -11.77
C ALA A 111 -12.06 46.03 -11.12
N ALA A 112 -12.77 47.11 -10.81
CA ALA A 112 -13.02 48.37 -11.53
C ALA A 112 -13.78 48.18 -12.85
N SER A 113 -15.04 47.75 -12.75
CA SER A 113 -16.06 47.88 -13.80
C SER A 113 -17.05 48.99 -13.41
N ALA A 114 -17.31 49.91 -14.34
CA ALA A 114 -18.14 51.10 -14.15
C ALA A 114 -19.65 50.80 -14.20
N PRO A 115 -20.52 51.65 -13.64
CA PRO A 115 -21.97 51.49 -13.74
C PRO A 115 -22.48 51.96 -15.11
N LEU A 116 -23.32 51.16 -15.76
CA LEU A 116 -24.27 51.66 -16.76
C LEU A 116 -25.68 51.65 -16.17
N VAL A 117 -26.26 52.84 -16.04
CA VAL A 117 -27.68 53.04 -15.71
C VAL A 117 -28.42 53.34 -17.01
N LEU A 118 -29.51 52.62 -17.29
CA LEU A 118 -30.52 53.08 -18.21
C LEU A 118 -31.93 52.59 -17.81
N SER A 119 -32.69 53.51 -17.25
CA SER A 119 -34.15 53.70 -17.35
C SER A 119 -35.15 52.54 -17.14
N GLN A 120 -35.94 52.73 -16.07
CA GLN A 120 -37.26 52.17 -15.73
C GLN A 120 -38.31 52.30 -16.86
N PRO A 121 -39.44 51.53 -16.84
CA PRO A 121 -40.57 51.88 -15.96
C PRO A 121 -41.28 50.70 -15.27
N GLU A 122 -42.18 51.05 -14.35
CA GLU A 122 -43.03 50.18 -13.50
C GLU A 122 -44.39 49.92 -14.18
N GLU A 123 -45.34 49.09 -13.73
CA GLU A 123 -45.60 48.15 -12.60
C GLU A 123 -46.75 47.21 -13.14
N PRO A 124 -47.50 46.37 -12.38
CA PRO A 124 -47.27 45.71 -11.10
C PRO A 124 -47.62 44.19 -11.05
N THR A 125 -47.44 43.59 -9.87
CA THR A 125 -47.98 42.28 -9.42
C THR A 125 -47.41 41.00 -10.07
N GLY A 126 -47.05 40.01 -9.23
CA GLY A 126 -46.71 38.66 -9.69
C GLY A 126 -45.71 37.93 -8.79
N SER A 127 -46.19 37.32 -7.71
CA SER A 127 -45.35 36.50 -6.81
C SER A 127 -44.79 35.25 -7.51
N VAL A 128 -43.58 35.36 -8.05
CA VAL A 128 -42.63 34.23 -8.13
C VAL A 128 -41.25 34.76 -7.75
N SER A 129 -40.96 34.81 -6.45
CA SER A 129 -39.56 34.92 -6.01
C SER A 129 -38.83 33.70 -6.54
N GLY A 130 -37.95 33.95 -7.51
CA GLY A 130 -37.19 32.91 -8.17
C GLY A 130 -36.44 32.04 -7.17
N PHE A 131 -36.31 30.76 -7.53
CA PHE A 131 -35.53 29.74 -6.84
C PHE A 131 -34.24 30.35 -6.29
N GLY A 132 -34.25 30.65 -4.99
CA GLY A 132 -33.07 31.12 -4.31
C GLY A 132 -32.05 30.01 -4.44
N ALA A 133 -30.98 30.28 -5.21
CA ALA A 133 -29.75 29.53 -5.14
C ALA A 133 -29.12 29.82 -3.76
N SER A 134 -29.77 29.30 -2.73
CA SER A 134 -29.10 28.81 -1.54
C SER A 134 -28.04 27.87 -2.08
N ALA A 135 -26.83 28.40 -2.25
CA ALA A 135 -25.62 27.61 -2.18
C ALA A 135 -25.72 26.92 -0.81
N VAL A 136 -26.25 25.69 -0.83
CA VAL A 136 -26.43 24.88 0.36
C VAL A 136 -25.07 24.87 1.02
N GLY A 137 -25.03 25.41 2.23
CA GLY A 137 -23.80 25.56 2.98
C GLY A 137 -23.24 24.20 3.32
N ILE A 138 -22.50 23.60 2.39
CA ILE A 138 -21.26 22.90 2.71
C ILE A 138 -20.27 24.00 3.10
N GLU A 139 -20.60 24.66 4.21
CA GLU A 139 -19.72 25.49 5.00
C GLU A 139 -18.45 24.68 5.17
N ALA A 140 -17.33 25.23 4.68
CA ALA A 140 -16.12 24.46 4.44
C ALA A 140 -15.56 23.93 5.77
N ALA A 141 -16.03 22.74 6.17
CA ALA A 141 -15.59 22.05 7.36
C ALA A 141 -14.06 22.06 7.35
N SER A 142 -13.45 22.48 8.46
CA SER A 142 -12.01 22.67 8.54
C SER A 142 -11.28 21.44 7.99
N PRO A 143 -10.13 21.59 7.30
CA PRO A 143 -9.41 20.45 6.71
C PRO A 143 -9.23 19.29 7.71
N GLN A 144 -8.96 19.62 8.97
CA GLN A 144 -8.84 18.69 10.09
C GLN A 144 -10.15 17.93 10.40
N LYS A 145 -11.32 18.58 10.31
CA LYS A 145 -12.63 17.93 10.48
C LYS A 145 -12.95 17.00 9.31
N ARG A 146 -12.57 17.36 8.07
CA ARG A 146 -12.72 16.47 6.90
C ARG A 146 -11.83 15.25 7.04
N LEU A 147 -10.59 15.44 7.45
CA LEU A 147 -9.62 14.37 7.72
C LEU A 147 -10.12 13.39 8.78
N ALA A 148 -10.59 13.89 9.94
CA ALA A 148 -11.13 13.06 11.00
C ALA A 148 -12.34 12.23 10.54
N VAL A 149 -13.23 12.81 9.73
CA VAL A 149 -14.37 12.10 9.12
C VAL A 149 -13.92 11.06 8.09
N ALA A 150 -12.84 11.32 7.34
CA ALA A 150 -12.28 10.36 6.39
C ALA A 150 -11.66 9.14 7.12
N VAL A 151 -10.85 9.37 8.17
CA VAL A 151 -10.31 8.32 9.04
C VAL A 151 -11.43 7.48 9.63
N GLN A 152 -12.44 8.11 10.23
CA GLN A 152 -13.55 7.38 10.87
C GLN A 152 -14.26 6.45 9.87
N ARG A 153 -14.62 6.94 8.69
CA ARG A 153 -15.28 6.13 7.65
C ARG A 153 -14.41 4.96 7.16
N MET A 154 -13.10 5.20 7.03
CA MET A 154 -12.14 4.18 6.65
C MET A 154 -12.00 3.11 7.76
N GLU A 155 -11.90 3.53 9.03
CA GLU A 155 -11.87 2.64 10.19
C GLU A 155 -13.13 1.78 10.26
N ASP A 156 -14.32 2.38 10.17
CA ASP A 156 -15.60 1.67 10.22
C ASP A 156 -15.75 0.65 9.08
N TYR A 157 -15.35 1.01 7.86
CA TYR A 157 -15.35 0.12 6.70
C TYR A 157 -14.45 -1.09 6.92
N TYR A 158 -13.16 -0.89 7.20
CA TYR A 158 -12.23 -2.01 7.36
C TYR A 158 -12.48 -2.81 8.64
N ALA A 159 -12.98 -2.20 9.73
CA ALA A 159 -13.34 -2.92 10.94
C ALA A 159 -14.42 -3.98 10.67
N THR A 160 -15.44 -3.64 9.88
CA THR A 160 -16.46 -4.59 9.39
C THR A 160 -15.82 -5.72 8.57
N GLN A 161 -15.10 -5.38 7.50
CA GLN A 161 -14.48 -6.37 6.60
C GLN A 161 -13.49 -7.31 7.31
N ILE A 162 -12.65 -6.77 8.20
CA ILE A 162 -11.68 -7.54 9.00
C ILE A 162 -12.38 -8.41 10.04
N GLY A 163 -13.46 -7.92 10.65
CA GLY A 163 -14.28 -8.67 11.60
C GLY A 163 -14.95 -9.89 10.95
N GLU A 164 -15.63 -9.68 9.82
CA GLU A 164 -16.26 -10.74 9.03
C GLU A 164 -15.25 -11.80 8.59
N LYS A 165 -14.12 -11.38 8.00
CA LYS A 165 -13.09 -12.33 7.53
C LYS A 165 -12.41 -13.08 8.66
N LYS A 166 -12.23 -12.47 9.84
CA LYS A 166 -11.77 -13.17 11.05
C LYS A 166 -12.78 -14.20 11.55
N ALA A 167 -14.08 -13.89 11.51
CA ALA A 167 -15.13 -14.84 11.88
C ALA A 167 -15.12 -16.05 10.93
N GLU A 168 -15.10 -15.80 9.62
CA GLU A 168 -15.07 -16.84 8.56
C GLU A 168 -13.86 -17.79 8.71
N ILE A 169 -12.66 -17.24 8.93
CA ILE A 169 -11.44 -18.02 9.20
C ILE A 169 -11.55 -18.86 10.49
N SER A 170 -12.31 -18.36 11.48
CA SER A 170 -12.56 -19.07 12.74
C SER A 170 -13.66 -20.15 12.61
N GLU A 171 -14.55 -20.05 11.63
CA GLU A 171 -15.58 -21.07 11.38
C GLU A 171 -15.02 -22.27 10.60
N LEU A 172 -14.14 -22.03 9.61
CA LEU A 172 -13.66 -23.09 8.72
C LEU A 172 -12.81 -24.17 9.42
N HIS A 173 -12.18 -23.87 10.57
CA HIS A 173 -11.47 -24.82 11.46
C HIS A 173 -10.54 -25.85 10.77
N ALA A 174 -10.03 -25.53 9.58
CA ALA A 174 -9.14 -26.44 8.84
C ALA A 174 -7.79 -26.60 9.58
N PRO A 175 -7.23 -27.82 9.66
CA PRO A 175 -5.95 -28.07 10.33
C PRO A 175 -4.79 -27.48 9.51
N VAL A 176 -4.52 -26.20 9.72
CA VAL A 176 -3.31 -25.51 9.26
C VAL A 176 -2.20 -25.71 10.29
N SER A 177 -0.94 -25.80 9.83
CA SER A 177 0.23 -25.91 10.72
C SER A 177 0.24 -24.79 11.78
N PRO A 178 0.53 -25.09 13.07
CA PRO A 178 0.55 -24.08 14.12
C PRO A 178 1.61 -23.01 13.88
N ALA A 179 2.71 -23.34 13.20
CA ALA A 179 3.75 -22.37 12.81
C ALA A 179 3.20 -21.35 11.81
N ALA A 180 2.65 -21.83 10.68
CA ALA A 180 2.04 -20.97 9.68
C ALA A 180 0.91 -20.10 10.26
N THR A 181 0.18 -20.62 11.27
CA THR A 181 -0.85 -19.86 11.98
C THR A 181 -0.28 -18.75 12.88
N ALA A 182 0.92 -18.94 13.44
CA ALA A 182 1.59 -17.90 14.22
C ALA A 182 2.13 -16.76 13.33
N ASP A 183 2.63 -17.10 12.14
CA ASP A 183 3.29 -16.14 11.23
C ASP A 183 2.35 -15.00 10.81
N TRP A 184 1.17 -15.29 10.23
CA TRP A 184 0.22 -14.25 9.81
C TRP A 184 -0.37 -13.46 10.99
N ARG A 185 -0.49 -14.10 12.16
CA ARG A 185 -0.95 -13.42 13.39
C ARG A 185 0.08 -12.40 13.88
N GLN A 186 1.37 -12.71 13.76
CA GLN A 186 2.45 -11.79 14.08
C GLN A 186 2.53 -10.64 13.08
N GLU A 187 2.29 -10.91 11.79
CA GLU A 187 2.21 -9.86 10.76
C GLU A 187 1.05 -8.89 11.01
N LEU A 188 -0.15 -9.40 11.33
CA LEU A 188 -1.28 -8.54 11.71
C LEU A 188 -0.98 -7.70 12.96
N ALA A 189 -0.36 -8.28 14.00
CA ALA A 189 0.05 -7.53 15.19
C ALA A 189 1.08 -6.42 14.88
N THR A 190 1.94 -6.64 13.88
CA THR A 190 2.89 -5.63 13.38
C THR A 190 2.18 -4.51 12.62
N LEU A 191 1.19 -4.86 11.78
CA LEU A 191 0.35 -3.88 11.09
C LEU A 191 -0.51 -3.07 12.08
N ASP A 192 -1.00 -3.70 13.15
CA ASP A 192 -1.68 -3.04 14.28
C ASP A 192 -0.78 -1.99 14.96
N SER A 193 0.49 -2.30 15.28
CA SER A 193 1.39 -1.31 15.85
C SER A 193 1.71 -0.17 14.88
N THR A 194 1.94 -0.48 13.60
CA THR A 194 2.24 0.51 12.55
C THR A 194 1.08 1.49 12.36
N TYR A 195 -0.16 1.00 12.38
CA TYR A 195 -1.34 1.86 12.27
C TYR A 195 -1.50 2.81 13.46
N ASN A 196 -1.22 2.33 14.67
CA ASN A 196 -1.25 3.19 15.86
C ASN A 196 -0.17 4.30 15.80
N GLN A 197 0.98 4.03 15.18
CA GLN A 197 2.00 5.06 14.88
C GLN A 197 1.48 6.06 13.85
N LEU A 198 0.92 5.59 12.73
CA LEU A 198 0.34 6.44 11.69
C LEU A 198 -0.79 7.35 12.24
N LYS A 199 -1.66 6.86 13.15
CA LYS A 199 -2.66 7.70 13.85
C LYS A 199 -2.04 8.86 14.65
N VAL A 200 -0.83 8.68 15.20
CA VAL A 200 -0.10 9.73 15.94
C VAL A 200 0.59 10.70 14.98
N GLU A 201 1.13 10.19 13.88
CA GLU A 201 1.76 10.99 12.82
C GLU A 201 0.74 11.86 12.08
N LEU A 202 -0.48 11.37 11.86
CA LEU A 202 -1.54 12.05 11.10
C LEU A 202 -1.83 13.48 11.58
N TYR A 203 -1.76 13.72 12.89
CA TYR A 203 -2.01 15.03 13.49
C TYR A 203 -0.73 15.86 13.72
N ARG A 204 0.44 15.31 13.40
CA ARG A 204 1.76 15.93 13.58
C ARG A 204 2.47 16.24 12.26
N ASN A 205 2.14 15.51 11.20
CA ASN A 205 2.75 15.61 9.89
C ASN A 205 2.18 16.84 9.13
N PRO A 206 3.02 17.67 8.47
CA PRO A 206 2.53 18.75 7.59
C PRO A 206 1.71 18.24 6.39
N GLU A 207 1.88 16.98 5.98
CA GLU A 207 1.20 16.32 4.86
C GLU A 207 0.28 15.18 5.37
N PRO A 208 -0.84 15.51 6.06
CA PRO A 208 -1.71 14.51 6.67
C PRO A 208 -2.36 13.56 5.65
N ASP A 209 -2.60 14.01 4.41
CA ASP A 209 -3.23 13.21 3.38
C ASP A 209 -2.33 12.02 2.94
N VAL A 210 -1.01 12.20 2.97
CA VAL A 210 -0.03 11.11 2.71
C VAL A 210 -0.07 10.07 3.83
N VAL A 211 -0.20 10.51 5.08
CA VAL A 211 -0.34 9.61 6.23
C VAL A 211 -1.68 8.87 6.19
N LEU A 212 -2.77 9.53 5.78
CA LEU A 212 -4.07 8.89 5.56
C LEU A 212 -3.99 7.77 4.50
N GLU A 213 -3.27 8.00 3.40
CA GLU A 213 -3.08 6.97 2.38
C GLU A 213 -2.24 5.80 2.89
N ALA A 214 -1.19 6.06 3.69
CA ALA A 214 -0.44 5.00 4.37
C ALA A 214 -1.32 4.21 5.38
N MET A 215 -2.25 4.88 6.07
CA MET A 215 -3.24 4.26 6.95
C MET A 215 -4.22 3.36 6.18
N ASN A 216 -4.72 3.82 5.04
CA ASN A 216 -5.56 3.05 4.13
C ASN A 216 -4.82 1.80 3.61
N ARG A 217 -3.58 1.98 3.13
CA ARG A 217 -2.70 0.90 2.66
C ARG A 217 -2.42 -0.13 3.75
N ASN A 218 -2.20 0.28 5.00
CA ASN A 218 -2.03 -0.62 6.14
C ASN A 218 -3.27 -1.51 6.34
N MET A 219 -4.47 -0.93 6.26
CA MET A 219 -5.73 -1.67 6.41
C MET A 219 -6.00 -2.62 5.24
N GLN A 220 -5.68 -2.23 4.01
CA GLN A 220 -5.74 -3.10 2.83
C GLN A 220 -4.86 -4.35 3.01
N ILE A 221 -3.60 -4.19 3.44
CA ILE A 221 -2.68 -5.31 3.64
C ILE A 221 -3.24 -6.32 4.67
N ARG A 222 -3.86 -5.85 5.76
CA ARG A 222 -4.51 -6.75 6.74
C ARG A 222 -5.63 -7.56 6.10
N LEU A 223 -6.48 -6.91 5.30
CA LEU A 223 -7.59 -7.57 4.61
C LEU A 223 -7.06 -8.58 3.58
N ASP A 224 -5.98 -8.26 2.87
CA ASP A 224 -5.32 -9.17 1.93
C ASP A 224 -4.71 -10.39 2.62
N ILE A 225 -4.08 -10.24 3.79
CA ILE A 225 -3.56 -11.36 4.59
C ILE A 225 -4.72 -12.29 5.00
N LEU A 226 -5.84 -11.72 5.47
CA LEU A 226 -7.01 -12.51 5.84
C LEU A 226 -7.64 -13.22 4.62
N ASN A 227 -7.77 -12.53 3.49
CA ASN A 227 -8.26 -13.11 2.24
C ASN A 227 -7.33 -14.20 1.67
N GLN A 228 -6.01 -14.09 1.88
CA GLN A 228 -5.05 -15.15 1.57
C GLN A 228 -5.26 -16.37 2.48
N GLN A 229 -5.45 -16.15 3.77
CA GLN A 229 -5.59 -17.22 4.75
C GLN A 229 -6.91 -17.98 4.60
N LEU A 230 -8.01 -17.28 4.27
CA LEU A 230 -9.29 -17.87 3.92
C LEU A 230 -9.15 -18.85 2.73
N ARG A 231 -8.54 -18.38 1.63
CA ARG A 231 -8.28 -19.21 0.44
C ARG A 231 -7.38 -20.41 0.72
N LEU A 232 -6.47 -20.33 1.70
CA LEU A 232 -5.67 -21.48 2.12
C LEU A 232 -6.54 -22.52 2.84
N GLN A 233 -7.39 -22.09 3.79
CA GLN A 233 -8.29 -23.00 4.49
C GLN A 233 -9.31 -23.67 3.56
N GLU A 234 -9.87 -22.93 2.59
CA GLU A 234 -10.76 -23.47 1.55
C GLU A 234 -10.07 -24.59 0.76
N ARG A 235 -8.85 -24.34 0.25
CA ARG A 235 -8.07 -25.34 -0.50
C ARG A 235 -7.72 -26.57 0.35
N MET A 236 -7.42 -26.38 1.64
CA MET A 236 -7.14 -27.50 2.55
C MET A 236 -8.40 -28.33 2.82
N LYS A 237 -9.57 -27.68 2.94
CA LYS A 237 -10.87 -28.35 3.06
C LYS A 237 -11.22 -29.13 1.79
N GLU A 238 -11.02 -28.55 0.61
CA GLU A 238 -11.20 -29.23 -0.68
C GLU A 238 -10.25 -30.42 -0.83
N TYR A 239 -8.97 -30.27 -0.47
CA TYR A 239 -7.98 -31.34 -0.50
C TYR A 239 -8.34 -32.50 0.44
N ASN A 240 -8.77 -32.21 1.67
CA ASN A 240 -9.20 -33.23 2.64
C ASN A 240 -10.48 -33.93 2.18
N ALA A 241 -11.44 -33.20 1.59
CA ALA A 241 -12.66 -33.76 1.02
C ALA A 241 -12.38 -34.67 -0.19
N ALA A 242 -11.37 -34.34 -1.01
CA ALA A 242 -10.91 -35.17 -2.12
C ALA A 242 -10.10 -36.40 -1.65
N ASN A 243 -9.36 -36.29 -0.55
CA ASN A 243 -8.47 -37.33 -0.02
C ASN A 243 -8.83 -37.79 1.42
N PRO A 244 -10.05 -38.30 1.68
CA PRO A 244 -10.53 -38.64 3.03
C PRO A 244 -9.78 -39.82 3.71
N ALA A 245 -8.86 -40.48 3.00
CA ALA A 245 -7.99 -41.50 3.57
C ALA A 245 -6.85 -40.91 4.43
N VAL A 246 -6.33 -39.74 4.06
CA VAL A 246 -5.18 -39.10 4.75
C VAL A 246 -5.55 -38.70 6.18
N GLU A 247 -6.79 -38.24 6.39
CA GLU A 247 -7.30 -37.84 7.71
C GLU A 247 -7.50 -39.02 8.67
N LYS A 248 -7.59 -40.27 8.16
CA LYS A 248 -7.68 -41.48 8.98
C LYS A 248 -6.32 -41.98 9.49
N GLU A 249 -5.21 -41.67 8.83
CA GLU A 249 -3.87 -42.03 9.32
C GLU A 249 -3.29 -41.00 10.30
N LEU A 250 -3.81 -39.78 10.30
CA LEU A 250 -3.37 -38.69 11.18
C LEU A 250 -4.04 -38.68 12.58
N LYS A 251 -4.94 -39.62 12.86
CA LYS A 251 -5.64 -39.73 14.14
C LYS A 251 -5.31 -41.07 14.82
N PRO A 252 -4.57 -41.06 15.96
CA PRO A 252 -4.26 -42.26 16.73
C PRO A 252 -5.49 -42.80 17.51
#